data_AF-A0A1C6RSU7-F1
#
_entry.id   AF-A0A1C6RSU7-F1
#
_cell.length_a   1.000
_cell.length_b   1.000
_cell.length_c   1.000
_cell.angle_alpha   90.00
_cell.angle_beta   90.00
_cell.angle_gamma   90.00
#
_symmetry.space_group_name_H-M   'P 1'
#
loop_
_entity.id
_entity.type
_entity.pdbx_description
1 polymer ?
#
loop_
_entity_poly.entity_id
_entity_poly.type
_entity_poly.pdbx_seq_one_letter_code
_entity_poly.pdbx_strand_id
1 'polypeptide(L)' 'MTTGCWPRVSRCRWCARPVLRDNEGTWIHADLAYVCRDSSGGLAATTAEPEQVRRAS' A
#
# COMPACT_ATOMS: atom_id res chain seq x y z
N MET A 1 -23.22 11.75 -3.35
CA MET A 1 -22.88 10.96 -4.56
C MET A 1 -21.62 10.16 -4.23
N THR A 2 -21.76 8.89 -3.87
CA THR A 2 -20.62 8.01 -3.63
C THR A 2 -20.17 7.46 -4.98
N THR A 3 -19.35 8.23 -5.70
CA THR A 3 -18.62 7.73 -6.86
C THR A 3 -17.73 6.59 -6.37
N GLY A 4 -18.19 5.36 -6.54
CA GLY A 4 -17.52 4.15 -6.08
C GLY A 4 -16.21 3.92 -6.84
N CYS A 5 -15.16 4.64 -6.45
CA CYS A 5 -13.79 4.33 -6.79
C CYS A 5 -13.35 3.20 -5.86
N TRP A 6 -13.50 1.95 -6.31
CA TRP A 6 -12.98 0.78 -5.62
C TRP A 6 -11.53 1.00 -5.15
N PRO A 7 -11.13 0.47 -3.97
CA PRO A 7 -9.76 0.60 -3.52
C PRO A 7 -8.83 -0.03 -4.56
N ARG A 8 -7.93 0.78 -5.12
CA ARG A 8 -6.87 0.28 -6.00
C ARG A 8 -5.90 -0.52 -5.13
N VAL A 9 -5.62 -1.76 -5.52
CA VAL A 9 -4.71 -2.66 -4.80
C VAL A 9 -3.33 -2.62 -5.47
N SER A 10 -2.27 -2.55 -4.68
CA SER A 10 -0.88 -2.73 -5.13
C SER A 10 -0.10 -3.56 -4.10
N ARG A 11 1.14 -3.94 -4.41
CA ARG A 11 2.08 -4.50 -3.43
C ARG A 11 2.86 -3.39 -2.77
N CYS A 12 3.10 -3.49 -1.47
CA CYS A 12 4.01 -2.58 -0.80
C CYS A 12 5.43 -2.79 -1.33
N ARG A 13 6.12 -1.72 -1.71
CA ARG A 13 7.51 -1.81 -2.22
C ARG A 13 8.53 -2.29 -1.18
N TRP A 14 8.18 -2.23 0.11
CA TRP A 14 9.07 -2.55 1.23
C TRP A 14 8.86 -3.95 1.77
N CYS A 15 7.61 -4.31 2.07
CA CYS A 15 7.25 -5.57 2.71
C CYS A 15 6.56 -6.57 1.78
N ALA A 16 6.28 -6.18 0.53
CA ALA A 16 5.52 -6.95 -0.46
C ALA A 16 4.07 -7.30 -0.08
N ARG A 17 3.58 -6.87 1.09
CA ARG A 17 2.18 -7.09 1.55
C ARG A 17 1.21 -6.21 0.75
N PRO A 18 -0.06 -6.62 0.61
CA PRO A 18 -1.05 -5.84 -0.13
C PRO A 18 -1.30 -4.47 0.52
N VAL A 19 -1.33 -3.43 -0.31
CA VAL A 19 -1.73 -2.07 0.09
C VAL A 19 -2.92 -1.62 -0.73
N LEU A 20 -3.83 -0.91 -0.08
CA LEU A 20 -5.07 -0.39 -0.63
C LEU A 20 -4.99 1.12 -0.68
N ARG A 21 -5.45 1.72 -1.79
CA ARG A 21 -5.71 3.14 -1.84
C ARG A 21 -7.09 3.41 -1.28
N ASP A 22 -7.19 4.15 -0.17
CA ASP A 22 -8.45 4.55 0.43
C ASP A 22 -9.18 5.62 -0.40
N ASN A 23 -10.35 6.05 0.07
CA ASN A 23 -11.17 7.04 -0.60
C ASN A 23 -10.53 8.44 -0.66
N GLU A 24 -9.64 8.75 0.27
CA GLU A 24 -8.88 10.02 0.32
C GLU A 24 -7.61 9.95 -0.54
N GLY A 25 -7.31 8.80 -1.12
CA GLY A 25 -6.14 8.58 -1.95
C GLY A 25 -4.88 8.18 -1.19
N THR A 26 -4.98 7.93 0.12
CA THR A 26 -3.91 7.45 1.00
C THR A 26 -3.71 5.95 0.83
N TRP A 27 -2.46 5.50 0.84
CA TRP A 27 -2.14 4.08 0.81
C TRP A 27 -2.06 3.52 2.23
N ILE A 28 -2.77 2.42 2.47
CA ILE A 28 -2.82 1.70 3.75
C ILE A 28 -2.54 0.21 3.55
N HIS A 29 -1.93 -0.45 4.53
CA HIS A 29 -1.80 -1.91 4.51
C HIS A 29 -3.18 -2.56 4.63
N ALA A 30 -3.43 -3.58 3.81
CA ALA A 30 -4.71 -4.30 3.81
C ALA A 30 -4.86 -5.20 5.03
N ASP A 31 -3.74 -5.74 5.50
CA ASP A 31 -3.67 -6.30 6.83
C ASP A 31 -3.58 -5.16 7.84
N LEU A 32 -4.35 -5.21 8.92
CA LEU A 32 -4.48 -4.16 9.95
C LEU A 32 -3.17 -3.88 10.73
N ALA A 33 -2.01 -4.20 10.15
CA ALA A 33 -0.69 -3.84 10.63
C ALA A 33 -0.40 -2.36 10.30
N TYR A 34 -0.38 -1.53 11.34
CA TYR A 34 -0.04 -0.11 11.22
C TYR A 34 1.41 0.16 10.78
N VAL A 35 2.32 -0.79 11.01
CA VAL A 35 3.76 -0.64 10.74
C VAL A 35 4.22 -1.55 9.62
N CYS A 36 4.93 -0.98 8.64
CA CYS A 36 5.52 -1.72 7.53
C CYS A 36 6.79 -2.45 8.02
N ARG A 37 6.78 -3.78 7.98
CA ARG A 37 7.92 -4.61 8.37
C ARG A 37 8.50 -5.37 7.21
N ASP A 38 9.82 -5.43 7.12
CA ASP A 38 10.51 -6.32 6.17
C ASP A 38 10.36 -7.79 6.58
N SER A 39 10.94 -8.70 5.77
CA SER A 39 10.89 -10.14 6.02
C SER A 39 11.62 -10.58 7.30
N SER A 40 12.50 -9.75 7.86
CA SER A 40 13.19 -10.00 9.13
C SER A 40 12.42 -9.47 10.35
N GLY A 41 11.30 -8.78 10.13
CA GLY A 41 10.51 -8.13 11.17
C GLY A 41 11.02 -6.73 11.56
N GLY A 42 12.05 -6.23 10.87
CA GLY A 42 12.56 -4.86 11.02
C GLY A 42 11.58 -3.83 10.45
N LEU A 43 11.62 -2.61 10.98
CA LEU A 43 10.80 -1.50 10.47
C LEU A 43 11.36 -1.08 9.10
N ALA A 44 10.61 -1.35 8.04
CA ALA A 44 11.02 -1.01 6.68
C ALA A 44 10.58 0.40 6.28
N ALA A 45 9.42 0.84 6.76
CA ALA A 45 8.88 2.18 6.56
C ALA A 45 7.81 2.51 7.61
N THR A 46 7.52 3.80 7.79
CA THR A 46 6.42 4.28 8.64
C THR A 46 5.10 4.44 7.88
N THR A 47 5.11 4.27 6.56
CA THR A 47 3.95 4.44 5.69
C THR A 47 3.82 3.26 4.73
N ALA A 48 2.62 3.06 4.19
CA ALA A 48 2.38 2.08 3.14
C ALA A 48 2.67 2.73 1.78
N GLU A 49 3.61 2.18 1.01
CA GLU A 49 3.99 2.73 -0.29
C GLU A 49 3.78 1.68 -1.39
N PRO A 50 2.96 1.95 -2.41
CA PRO A 50 2.72 1.01 -3.49
C PRO A 50 3.98 0.84 -4.34
N GLU A 51 4.10 -0.32 -4.96
CA GLU A 51 5.10 -0.58 -5.99
C GLU A 51 4.93 0.44 -7.13
N GLN A 52 6.03 1.06 -7.56
CA GLN A 52 6.01 1.98 -8.69
C GLN A 52 5.81 1.16 -9.98
N VAL A 53 4.59 1.15 -10.49
CA VAL A 53 4.34 0.66 -11.85
C VAL A 53 4.95 1.69 -12.81
N ARG A 54 6.11 1.37 -13.37
CA ARG A 54 6.66 2.16 -14.47
C ARG A 54 5.63 2.10 -15.61
N ARG A 55 5.04 3.23 -15.98
CA ARG A 55 4.31 3.31 -17.25
C ARG A 55 5.31 3.01 -18.36
N ALA A 56 5.06 1.97 -19.15
CA ALA A 56 5.74 1.80 -20.42
C ALA A 56 5.37 3.02 -21.29
N SER A 57 6.39 3.79 -21.67
CA SER A 57 6.28 4.86 -22.67
C SER A 57 6.16 4.29 -24.07
#